data_AF-A0A1I7HXL3-F1
#
_entry.id   AF-A0A1I7HXL3-F1
#
_cell.length_a   1.000
_cell.length_b   1.000
_cell.length_c   1.000
_cell.angle_alpha   90.00
_cell.angle_beta   90.00
_cell.angle_gamma   90.00
#
_symmetry.space_group_name_H-M   'P 1'
#
loop_
_entity.id
_entity.type
_entity.pdbx_description
1 polymer ?
#
loop_
_entity_poly.entity_id
_entity_poly.type
_entity_poly.pdbx_seq_one_letter_code
_entity_poly.pdbx_strand_id
1 'polypeptide(L)'
;MKYGGGYDPPVGRKSRPAILARPIEPIKELLIKGIRHDGSTFRPSDWAERLCGVAALLDSDAIVPIRAHQAARPGFYCSSHVRPAIISGVICVIVDLRLRDLEKRVWDFVTGFAHDNNLIMLEYCQFAGGLV
;
A
#
# COMPACT_ATOMS: atom_id res chain seq x y z
N MET A 1 15.81 -27.05 66.50
CA MET A 1 15.94 -28.30 65.72
C MET A 1 15.01 -28.23 64.50
N LYS A 2 15.59 -28.43 63.30
CA LYS A 2 15.10 -28.88 61.96
C LYS A 2 13.57 -29.09 61.75
N TYR A 3 12.90 -28.86 60.61
CA TYR A 3 13.13 -28.93 59.16
C TYR A 3 12.07 -27.99 58.48
N GLY A 4 12.06 -27.59 57.21
CA GLY A 4 12.71 -28.09 56.00
C GLY A 4 12.66 -27.06 54.87
N GLY A 5 13.58 -27.20 53.92
CA GLY A 5 13.69 -26.35 52.75
C GLY A 5 12.72 -26.75 51.64
N GLY A 6 12.08 -25.74 51.04
CA GLY A 6 11.52 -25.83 49.69
C GLY A 6 12.46 -25.09 48.75
N TYR A 7 13.19 -25.83 47.92
CA TYR A 7 13.84 -25.26 46.74
C TYR A 7 12.80 -25.26 45.61
N ASP A 8 12.25 -24.10 45.28
CA ASP A 8 11.58 -23.91 43.99
C ASP A 8 12.67 -23.67 42.93
N PRO A 9 12.79 -24.51 41.88
CA PRO A 9 13.71 -24.21 40.80
C PRO A 9 13.25 -22.95 40.05
N PRO A 10 14.16 -22.15 39.48
CA PRO A 10 13.77 -21.01 38.67
C PRO A 10 12.94 -21.50 37.48
N VAL A 11 11.69 -21.04 37.40
CA VAL A 11 10.82 -21.20 36.23
C VAL A 11 11.65 -20.82 35.01
N GLY A 12 11.92 -21.82 34.17
CA GLY A 12 12.67 -21.64 32.94
C GLY A 12 12.07 -20.47 32.18
N ARG A 13 12.89 -19.44 31.95
CA ARG A 13 12.57 -18.39 30.97
C ARG A 13 12.37 -19.12 29.66
N LYS A 14 11.11 -19.40 29.30
CA LYS A 14 10.75 -19.87 27.97
C LYS A 14 11.38 -18.87 27.02
N SER A 15 12.41 -19.30 26.29
CA SER A 15 12.99 -18.55 25.20
C SER A 15 11.81 -18.15 24.32
N ARG A 16 11.45 -16.86 24.35
CA ARG A 16 10.53 -16.30 23.37
C ARG A 16 11.13 -16.71 22.02
N PRO A 17 10.39 -17.40 21.14
CA PRO A 17 10.95 -17.70 19.84
C PRO A 17 11.36 -16.36 19.26
N ALA A 18 12.63 -16.25 18.86
CA ALA A 18 13.09 -15.12 18.07
C ALA A 18 12.02 -14.91 17.01
N ILE A 19 11.49 -13.69 16.91
CA ILE A 19 10.61 -13.30 15.82
C ILE A 19 11.41 -13.66 14.57
N LEU A 20 11.14 -14.82 13.99
CA LEU A 20 11.77 -15.24 12.75
C LEU A 20 11.42 -14.12 11.80
N ALA A 21 12.43 -13.35 11.42
CA ALA A 21 12.27 -12.24 10.51
C ALA A 21 11.49 -12.80 9.32
N ARG A 22 10.22 -12.42 9.21
CA ARG A 22 9.42 -12.77 8.04
C ARG A 22 10.26 -12.28 6.85
N PRO A 23 10.53 -13.13 5.84
CA PRO A 23 11.17 -12.66 4.63
C PRO A 23 10.49 -11.35 4.21
N ILE A 24 11.29 -10.31 3.97
CA ILE A 24 10.76 -9.04 3.44
C ILE A 24 10.41 -9.34 1.99
N GLU A 25 9.22 -9.90 1.79
CA GLU A 25 8.69 -10.15 0.45
C GLU A 25 8.28 -8.80 -0.14
N PRO A 26 8.78 -8.45 -1.34
CA PRO A 26 8.38 -7.21 -1.97
C PRO A 26 6.89 -7.28 -2.32
N ILE A 27 6.16 -6.26 -1.89
CA ILE A 27 4.78 -6.08 -2.36
C ILE A 27 4.89 -5.66 -3.82
N LYS A 28 4.31 -6.45 -4.72
CA LYS A 28 4.24 -6.13 -6.14
C LYS A 28 3.05 -5.21 -6.38
N GLU A 29 3.34 -4.02 -6.88
CA GLU A 29 2.38 -2.96 -7.15
C GLU A 29 2.55 -2.49 -8.60
N LEU A 30 1.53 -1.80 -9.12
CA LEU A 30 1.56 -1.06 -10.38
C LEU A 30 1.60 0.43 -10.05
N LEU A 31 2.49 1.15 -10.71
CA LEU A 31 2.57 2.61 -10.65
C LEU A 31 1.99 3.23 -11.93
N ILE A 32 0.93 4.00 -11.79
CA ILE A 32 0.38 4.86 -12.84
C ILE A 32 0.95 6.25 -12.64
N LYS A 33 1.78 6.72 -13.57
CA LYS A 33 2.38 8.07 -13.50
C LYS A 33 1.43 9.10 -14.10
N GLY A 34 1.41 10.29 -13.50
CA GLY A 34 0.80 11.48 -14.09
C GLY A 34 1.61 12.05 -15.26
N ILE A 35 2.25 11.19 -16.03
CA ILE A 35 3.05 11.48 -17.23
C ILE A 35 2.52 10.58 -18.33
N ARG A 36 2.23 11.16 -19.49
CA ARG A 36 1.79 10.44 -20.67
C ARG A 36 2.95 9.80 -21.42
N HIS A 37 2.67 8.86 -22.30
CA HIS A 37 3.69 8.27 -23.18
C HIS A 37 4.36 9.29 -24.11
N ASP A 38 3.71 10.43 -24.40
CA ASP A 38 4.29 11.56 -25.15
C ASP A 38 5.20 12.47 -24.29
N GLY A 39 5.37 12.17 -23.00
CA GLY A 39 6.19 12.94 -22.06
C GLY A 39 5.47 14.11 -21.39
N SER A 40 4.23 14.42 -21.77
CA SER A 40 3.47 15.52 -21.17
C SER A 40 2.90 15.17 -19.78
N THR A 41 2.79 16.17 -18.92
CA THR A 41 2.19 16.02 -17.59
C THR A 41 0.67 15.95 -17.68
N PHE A 42 0.08 14.93 -17.06
CA PHE A 42 -1.36 14.78 -16.97
C PHE A 42 -1.98 15.78 -15.99
N ARG A 43 -3.16 16.29 -16.34
CA ARG A 43 -3.90 17.32 -15.62
C ARG A 43 -5.37 16.94 -15.53
N PRO A 44 -6.13 17.48 -14.56
CA PRO A 44 -5.72 18.42 -13.51
C PRO A 44 -4.81 17.79 -12.44
N SER A 45 -4.21 18.59 -11.54
CA SER A 45 -3.28 18.07 -10.51
C SER A 45 -3.96 17.22 -9.43
N ASP A 46 -5.27 17.31 -9.28
CA ASP A 46 -6.08 16.51 -8.34
C ASP A 46 -6.56 15.18 -8.95
N TRP A 47 -6.08 14.79 -10.14
CA TRP A 47 -6.53 13.58 -10.84
C TRP A 47 -6.35 12.30 -10.00
N ALA A 48 -5.25 12.18 -9.26
CA ALA A 48 -4.94 11.00 -8.47
C ALA A 48 -5.94 10.83 -7.32
N GLU A 49 -6.31 11.92 -6.65
CA GLU A 49 -7.35 11.93 -5.62
C GLU A 49 -8.71 11.54 -6.22
N ARG A 50 -9.07 12.11 -7.37
CA ARG A 50 -10.34 11.78 -8.04
C ARG A 50 -10.41 10.30 -8.40
N LEU A 51 -9.36 9.75 -8.99
CA LEU A 51 -9.29 8.34 -9.36
C LEU A 51 -9.40 7.43 -8.14
N CYS A 52 -8.63 7.71 -7.08
CA CYS A 52 -8.63 6.92 -5.85
C CYS A 52 -9.98 7.00 -5.12
N GLY A 53 -10.66 8.15 -5.16
CA GLY A 53 -11.97 8.34 -4.55
C GLY A 53 -13.05 7.49 -5.24
N VAL A 54 -13.05 7.45 -6.59
CA VAL A 54 -13.97 6.57 -7.32
C VAL A 54 -13.62 5.10 -7.10
N ALA A 55 -12.34 4.76 -7.11
CA ALA A 55 -11.89 3.39 -6.84
C ALA A 55 -12.36 2.90 -5.45
N ALA A 56 -12.35 3.76 -4.43
CA ALA A 56 -12.84 3.43 -3.09
C ALA A 56 -14.34 3.10 -3.07
N LEU A 57 -15.16 3.81 -3.86
CA LEU A 57 -16.59 3.52 -3.95
C LEU A 57 -16.88 2.19 -4.67
N LEU A 58 -15.94 1.73 -5.49
CA LEU A 58 -16.04 0.46 -6.21
C LEU A 58 -15.45 -0.72 -5.42
N ASP A 59 -14.59 -0.45 -4.44
CA ASP A 59 -13.92 -1.44 -3.62
C ASP A 59 -14.77 -1.80 -2.39
N SER A 60 -15.40 -2.98 -2.46
CA SER A 60 -16.41 -3.45 -1.50
C SER A 60 -15.89 -3.59 -0.07
N ASP A 61 -14.59 -3.91 0.09
CA ASP A 61 -14.01 -4.38 1.36
C ASP A 61 -12.90 -3.47 1.92
N ALA A 62 -12.59 -2.35 1.25
CA ALA A 62 -11.31 -1.67 1.52
C ALA A 62 -11.36 -0.13 1.61
N ILE A 63 -12.49 0.47 1.98
CA ILE A 63 -12.51 1.92 2.28
C ILE A 63 -11.78 2.18 3.60
N VAL A 64 -10.56 2.73 3.51
CA VAL A 64 -9.77 3.12 4.67
C VAL A 64 -9.56 4.65 4.67
N PRO A 65 -9.62 5.31 5.85
CA PRO A 65 -9.15 6.67 5.97
C PRO A 65 -7.66 6.68 5.62
N ILE A 66 -7.22 7.51 4.67
CA ILE A 66 -5.79 7.66 4.43
C ILE A 66 -5.15 8.29 5.68
N ARG A 67 -4.25 7.55 6.32
CA ARG A 67 -3.29 8.15 7.25
C ARG A 67 -2.11 8.67 6.43
N ALA A 68 -2.08 9.98 6.20
CA ALA A 68 -0.92 10.75 5.76
C ALA A 68 -0.17 10.24 4.50
N HIS A 69 -0.83 10.05 3.37
CA HIS A 69 -0.12 10.05 2.09
C HIS A 69 0.12 11.49 1.63
N GLN A 70 1.38 11.87 1.37
CA GLN A 70 1.79 13.25 0.99
C GLN A 70 1.05 13.81 -0.25
N ALA A 71 0.50 12.92 -1.09
CA ALA A 71 -0.23 13.29 -2.30
C ALA A 71 -1.72 13.57 -2.07
N ALA A 72 -2.27 13.18 -0.91
CA ALA A 72 -3.69 13.32 -0.59
C ALA A 72 -3.93 14.43 0.44
N ARG A 73 -5.03 15.15 0.29
CA ARG A 73 -5.52 16.11 1.28
C ARG A 73 -5.92 15.42 2.59
N PRO A 74 -5.80 16.10 3.74
CA PRO A 74 -6.31 15.60 5.01
C PRO A 74 -7.80 15.23 4.92
N GLY A 75 -8.18 14.09 5.49
CA GLY A 75 -9.57 13.61 5.47
C GLY A 75 -10.01 12.93 4.17
N PHE A 76 -9.09 12.69 3.23
CA PHE A 76 -9.36 11.94 2.01
C PHE A 76 -9.44 10.42 2.29
N TYR A 77 -10.41 9.75 1.67
CA TYR A 77 -10.66 8.31 1.78
C TYR A 77 -10.28 7.63 0.46
N CYS A 78 -9.59 6.50 0.52
CA CYS A 78 -9.29 5.68 -0.65
C CYS A 78 -9.45 4.19 -0.35
N SER A 79 -9.35 3.38 -1.40
CA SER A 79 -9.18 1.94 -1.27
C SER A 79 -7.82 1.62 -0.64
N SER A 80 -7.72 0.59 0.21
CA SER A 80 -6.43 0.11 0.72
C SER A 80 -5.49 -0.40 -0.38
N HIS A 81 -6.04 -0.75 -1.54
CA HIS A 81 -5.32 -1.27 -2.70
C HIS A 81 -4.98 -0.19 -3.72
N VAL A 82 -5.58 1.00 -3.64
CA VAL A 82 -5.40 2.08 -4.62
C VAL A 82 -5.16 3.40 -3.90
N ARG A 83 -3.95 3.94 -4.00
CA ARG A 83 -3.53 5.13 -3.23
C ARG A 83 -2.76 6.15 -4.06
N PRO A 84 -2.93 7.46 -3.80
CA PRO A 84 -2.13 8.48 -4.45
C PRO A 84 -0.72 8.54 -3.84
N ALA A 85 0.26 8.90 -4.66
CA ALA A 85 1.66 9.05 -4.24
C ALA A 85 2.34 10.19 -5.01
N ILE A 86 3.44 10.70 -4.45
CA ILE A 86 4.40 11.55 -5.18
C ILE A 86 5.71 10.77 -5.22
N ILE A 87 6.14 10.40 -6.42
CA ILE A 87 7.40 9.69 -6.64
C ILE A 87 8.26 10.54 -7.57
N SER A 88 9.45 10.91 -7.09
CA SER A 88 10.39 11.79 -7.83
C SER A 88 9.74 13.08 -8.31
N GLY A 89 8.89 13.71 -7.48
CA GLY A 89 8.18 14.95 -7.79
C GLY A 89 6.99 14.80 -8.75
N VAL A 90 6.66 13.58 -9.19
CA VAL A 90 5.55 13.30 -10.09
C VAL A 90 4.38 12.72 -9.30
N ILE A 91 3.18 13.27 -9.49
CA ILE A 91 1.94 12.72 -8.95
C ILE A 91 1.67 11.38 -9.64
N CYS A 92 1.43 10.35 -8.85
CA CYS A 92 1.18 8.99 -9.29
C CYS A 92 0.02 8.36 -8.51
N VAL A 93 -0.48 7.24 -9.02
CA VAL A 93 -1.35 6.31 -8.30
C VAL A 93 -0.65 4.96 -8.22
N ILE A 94 -0.64 4.38 -7.02
CA ILE A 94 -0.10 3.04 -6.76
C ILE A 94 -1.27 2.08 -6.57
N VAL A 95 -1.19 0.92 -7.23
CA VAL A 95 -2.22 -0.11 -7.24
C VAL A 95 -1.61 -1.44 -6.81
N ASP A 96 -2.15 -2.09 -5.77
CA ASP A 96 -1.75 -3.45 -5.39
C ASP A 96 -2.11 -4.43 -6.52
N LEU A 97 -1.15 -5.23 -7.01
CA LEU A 97 -1.42 -6.18 -8.10
C LEU A 97 -2.42 -7.28 -7.71
N ARG A 98 -2.56 -7.59 -6.42
CA ARG A 98 -3.56 -8.55 -5.92
C ARG A 98 -4.98 -8.10 -6.22
N LEU A 99 -5.20 -6.81 -6.45
CA LEU A 99 -6.50 -6.26 -6.81
C LEU A 99 -7.07 -6.88 -8.10
N ARG A 100 -6.20 -7.34 -9.00
CA ARG A 100 -6.62 -8.06 -10.22
C ARG A 100 -7.47 -9.30 -9.90
N ASP A 101 -7.10 -10.02 -8.85
CA ASP A 101 -7.74 -11.29 -8.47
C ASP A 101 -8.84 -11.07 -7.42
N LEU A 102 -8.67 -10.09 -6.54
CA LEU A 102 -9.63 -9.78 -5.47
C LEU A 102 -10.86 -9.04 -6.00
N GLU A 103 -10.64 -7.94 -6.72
CA GLU A 103 -11.69 -7.00 -7.13
C GLU A 103 -11.43 -6.54 -8.57
N LYS A 104 -11.61 -7.47 -9.52
CA LYS A 104 -11.34 -7.26 -10.95
C LYS A 104 -12.00 -5.98 -11.50
N ARG A 105 -13.20 -5.64 -11.00
CA ARG A 105 -13.92 -4.42 -11.40
C ARG A 105 -13.11 -3.15 -11.10
N VAL A 106 -12.50 -3.06 -9.92
CA VAL A 106 -11.69 -1.90 -9.52
C VAL A 106 -10.40 -1.88 -10.34
N TRP A 107 -9.78 -3.06 -10.52
CA TRP A 107 -8.59 -3.21 -11.36
C TRP A 107 -8.82 -2.71 -12.79
N ASP A 108 -9.88 -3.19 -13.45
CA ASP A 108 -10.23 -2.82 -14.83
C ASP A 108 -10.53 -1.31 -14.92
N PHE A 109 -11.22 -0.73 -13.93
CA PHE A 109 -11.49 0.70 -13.88
C PHE A 109 -10.20 1.54 -13.82
N VAL A 110 -9.29 1.21 -12.90
CA VAL A 110 -8.08 1.99 -12.66
C VAL A 110 -7.07 1.84 -13.80
N THR A 111 -6.90 0.62 -14.33
CA THR A 111 -6.00 0.38 -15.47
C THR A 111 -6.58 0.87 -16.79
N GLY A 112 -7.90 0.76 -16.97
CA GLY A 112 -8.61 1.36 -18.10
C GLY A 112 -8.47 2.88 -18.13
N PHE A 113 -8.62 3.55 -16.98
CA PHE A 113 -8.38 4.99 -16.87
C PHE A 113 -6.97 5.38 -17.34
N ALA A 114 -5.94 4.64 -16.93
CA ALA A 114 -4.56 4.92 -17.34
C ALA A 114 -4.38 4.75 -18.85
N HIS A 115 -4.91 3.66 -19.41
CA HIS A 115 -4.88 3.38 -20.84
C HIS A 115 -5.56 4.49 -21.65
N ASP A 116 -6.80 4.84 -21.29
CA ASP A 116 -7.61 5.83 -22.01
C ASP A 116 -6.99 7.24 -21.99
N ASN A 117 -6.20 7.54 -20.95
CA ASN A 117 -5.49 8.81 -20.81
C ASN A 117 -4.02 8.75 -21.26
N ASN A 118 -3.62 7.65 -21.90
CA ASN A 118 -2.26 7.43 -22.41
C ASN A 118 -1.17 7.60 -21.33
N LEU A 119 -1.46 7.19 -20.09
CA LEU A 119 -0.56 7.33 -18.94
C LEU A 119 0.46 6.21 -18.88
N ILE A 120 1.68 6.54 -18.48
CA ILE A 120 2.74 5.56 -18.26
C ILE A 120 2.39 4.68 -17.06
N MET A 121 2.44 3.37 -17.27
CA MET A 121 2.29 2.35 -16.23
C MET A 121 3.59 1.55 -16.07
N LEU A 122 4.04 1.36 -14.83
CA LEU A 122 5.29 0.66 -14.50
C LEU A 122 5.07 -0.34 -13.36
N GLU A 123 5.78 -1.46 -13.37
CA GLU A 123 5.89 -2.30 -12.16
C GLU A 123 6.61 -1.52 -11.06
N TYR A 124 6.12 -1.65 -9.83
CA TYR A 124 6.65 -0.98 -8.65
C TYR A 124 6.72 -1.99 -7.51
N CYS A 125 7.86 -2.07 -6.84
CA CYS A 125 8.05 -2.96 -5.71
C CYS A 125 8.35 -2.12 -4.46
N GLN A 126 7.51 -2.24 -3.44
CA GLN A 126 7.80 -1.67 -2.13
C GLN A 126 8.35 -2.76 -1.21
N PHE A 127 9.50 -2.50 -0.60
CA PHE A 127 10.06 -3.34 0.46
C PHE A 127 9.49 -2.87 1.80
N ALA A 128 8.64 -3.69 2.42
CA ALA A 128 8.11 -3.40 3.75
C ALA A 128 9.19 -3.72 4.82
N GLY A 129 9.99 -2.73 5.25
CA GLY A 129 10.88 -2.93 6.41
C GLY A 129 12.22 -2.18 6.47
N GLY A 130 12.41 -1.04 5.82
CA GLY A 130 13.63 -0.24 5.99
C GLY A 130 13.41 0.97 6.91
N LEU A 131 13.86 0.88 8.16
CA LEU A 131 14.27 2.09 8.90
C LEU A 131 15.46 2.67 8.13
N VAL A 132 15.29 3.86 7.56
CA VAL A 132 16.42 4.78 7.30
C VAL A 132 16.64 5.64 8.53
#